data_AF-A0A067RQ27-F1
#
_entry.id   AF-A0A067RQ27-F1
#
_cell.length_a   1.000
_cell.length_b   1.000
_cell.length_c   1.000
_cell.angle_alpha   90.00
_cell.angle_beta   90.00
_cell.angle_gamma   90.00
#
_symmetry.space_group_name_H-M   'P 1'
#
loop_
_entity.id
_entity.type
_entity.pdbx_description
1 polymer ?
#
loop_
_entity_poly.entity_id
_entity_poly.type
_entity_poly.pdbx_seq_one_letter_code
_entity_poly.pdbx_strand_id
1 'polypeptide(L)'
;HYFTTGTGVTKSTARDVTKELTPFWYPPDTKEFGYKTWRQSLREKESQYDVRTKPNFRSRQNMDILNRLYIPDDEVDESREPELLDIDPQFFKIIQGRPIKEKFGIRKYVEEVRETLRTRLKVAYQMDEAMQIEENLKDEQKRLNKVQSMHKLYADSFEEFLEEDYESSKRIFLDAQEEAEKSARMSCELKEIDKQLGTVKCQLHILAENWRNCKMLQKFLYMVSPMDWRKKHDYLNRNKDGSVTLASEMSTLFGQCRLSLTESTLSLDALLDLCLTDINRGEEPLLYFTETGDLIQVFKDMELQSLNALLHSQSLSDPTHTVQRGLEQARQHFETEPAFLRGKIKDLEAAITWEEEKVQSLKDKARELLYGLFMDLIVSESVLNLHVFVEDVYETCIGPNDGILGLYDMMNGIELKMESLVFTLDCLPLGIVKMAESETYEEKERIMKMAEEAETKLKMAEKLKRRFRRALEPPAYRRGKQLKPRSSPPPIKTKTSKKEKHLTDKEKDFLNFFTDYC
;
A
#
# COMPACT_ATOMS: atom_id res chain seq x y z
N HIS A 1 -120.15 -101.33 1.49
CA HIS A 1 -120.40 -99.91 1.23
C HIS A 1 -119.87 -99.10 2.39
N TYR A 2 -118.68 -98.51 2.21
CA TYR A 2 -118.03 -97.67 3.23
C TYR A 2 -118.69 -96.28 3.25
N PHE A 3 -118.61 -95.58 4.38
CA PHE A 3 -119.13 -94.21 4.59
C PHE A 3 -118.60 -93.15 3.60
N THR A 4 -117.67 -93.51 2.72
CA THR A 4 -117.00 -92.63 1.75
C THR A 4 -117.72 -92.49 0.41
N THR A 5 -118.67 -93.36 0.06
CA THR A 5 -119.45 -93.24 -1.18
C THR A 5 -120.76 -92.48 -0.91
N GLY A 6 -120.67 -91.18 -0.64
CA GLY A 6 -121.84 -90.32 -0.41
C GLY A 6 -122.61 -90.04 -1.70
N THR A 7 -123.90 -90.37 -1.75
CA THR A 7 -124.79 -90.01 -2.86
C THR A 7 -125.11 -88.51 -2.81
N GLY A 8 -124.69 -87.75 -3.83
CA GLY A 8 -125.05 -86.34 -4.04
C GLY A 8 -123.94 -85.30 -3.87
N VAL A 9 -122.66 -85.71 -3.69
CA VAL A 9 -121.51 -84.80 -3.62
C VAL A 9 -120.71 -84.85 -4.93
N THR A 10 -120.46 -83.69 -5.54
CA THR A 10 -119.68 -83.53 -6.79
C THR A 10 -118.41 -82.72 -6.53
N LYS A 11 -117.40 -82.78 -7.43
CA LYS A 11 -116.15 -81.99 -7.30
C LYS A 11 -116.38 -80.49 -7.07
N SER A 12 -117.53 -79.93 -7.48
CA SER A 12 -117.92 -78.52 -7.27
C SER A 12 -118.47 -78.20 -5.86
N THR A 13 -118.94 -79.20 -5.12
CA THR A 13 -119.51 -79.08 -3.76
C THR A 13 -118.60 -79.62 -2.66
N ALA A 14 -117.48 -80.26 -3.04
CA ALA A 14 -116.47 -80.75 -2.11
C ALA A 14 -115.76 -79.60 -1.39
N ARG A 15 -115.51 -79.76 -0.10
CA ARG A 15 -114.86 -78.75 0.74
C ARG A 15 -113.40 -79.09 0.97
N ASP A 16 -112.52 -78.27 0.41
CA ASP A 16 -111.09 -78.51 0.44
C ASP A 16 -110.47 -77.99 1.75
N VAL A 17 -110.37 -78.86 2.76
CA VAL A 17 -109.89 -78.51 4.12
C VAL A 17 -108.46 -77.97 4.11
N THR A 18 -107.67 -78.28 3.07
CA THR A 18 -106.27 -77.83 2.95
C THR A 18 -106.13 -76.35 2.57
N LYS A 19 -107.14 -75.77 1.93
CA LYS A 19 -107.16 -74.35 1.54
C LYS A 19 -107.87 -73.47 2.56
N GLU A 20 -108.52 -74.07 3.56
CA GLU A 20 -109.16 -73.32 4.63
C GLU A 20 -108.15 -72.84 5.68
N LEU A 21 -108.32 -71.60 6.13
CA LEU A 21 -107.54 -71.08 7.25
C LEU A 21 -107.89 -71.87 8.51
N THR A 22 -106.88 -72.41 9.19
CA THR A 22 -107.12 -73.21 10.39
C THR A 22 -107.76 -72.35 11.48
N PRO A 23 -108.68 -72.91 12.30
CA PRO A 23 -109.33 -72.17 13.39
C PRO A 23 -108.35 -71.62 14.44
N PHE A 24 -107.10 -72.09 14.42
CA PHE A 24 -106.03 -71.74 15.34
C PHE A 24 -104.92 -70.90 14.69
N TRP A 25 -105.11 -70.43 13.44
CA TRP A 25 -104.15 -69.58 12.77
C TRP A 25 -104.16 -68.15 13.32
N TYR A 26 -102.97 -67.61 13.59
CA TYR A 26 -102.76 -66.23 14.02
C TYR A 26 -101.85 -65.50 13.01
N PRO A 27 -102.17 -64.26 12.58
CA PRO A 27 -101.34 -63.52 11.62
C PRO A 27 -100.07 -62.96 12.27
N PRO A 28 -98.97 -62.77 11.51
CA PRO A 28 -97.82 -61.97 11.95
C PRO A 28 -98.19 -60.48 12.12
N ASP A 29 -97.51 -59.77 13.02
CA ASP A 29 -97.84 -58.43 13.57
C ASP A 29 -98.34 -57.38 12.55
N THR A 30 -97.82 -57.39 11.32
CA THR A 30 -98.20 -56.43 10.26
C THR A 30 -99.62 -56.59 9.72
N LYS A 31 -100.33 -57.70 10.03
CA LYS A 31 -101.69 -58.01 9.52
C LYS A 31 -102.77 -58.13 10.61
N GLU A 32 -102.47 -57.75 11.86
CA GLU A 32 -103.42 -57.87 12.98
C GLU A 32 -104.75 -57.12 12.77
N PHE A 33 -104.68 -55.92 12.20
CA PHE A 33 -105.87 -55.06 12.05
C PHE A 33 -106.93 -55.71 11.17
N GLY A 34 -106.52 -56.24 10.00
CA GLY A 34 -107.41 -56.94 9.08
C GLY A 34 -108.07 -58.18 9.70
N TYR A 35 -107.31 -58.94 10.49
CA TYR A 35 -107.81 -60.11 11.21
C TYR A 35 -108.86 -59.76 12.27
N LYS A 36 -108.67 -58.66 13.02
CA LYS A 36 -109.65 -58.18 14.00
C LYS A 36 -110.98 -57.78 13.32
N THR A 37 -110.93 -57.05 12.22
CA THR A 37 -112.13 -56.69 11.42
C THR A 37 -112.86 -57.92 10.87
N TRP A 38 -112.12 -58.89 10.32
CA TRP A 38 -112.72 -60.15 9.83
C TRP A 38 -113.43 -60.93 10.93
N ARG A 39 -112.79 -61.05 12.11
CA ARG A 39 -113.36 -61.74 13.28
C ARG A 39 -114.56 -61.01 13.88
N GLN A 40 -114.64 -59.69 13.71
CA GLN A 40 -115.78 -58.87 14.13
C GLN A 40 -116.98 -59.06 13.19
N SER A 41 -116.76 -59.04 11.87
CA SER A 41 -117.79 -59.37 10.86
C SER A 41 -118.39 -60.76 11.03
N LEU A 42 -117.59 -61.77 11.40
CA LEU A 42 -118.10 -63.10 11.75
C LEU A 42 -119.03 -63.07 12.97
N ARG A 43 -118.68 -62.31 14.01
CA ARG A 43 -119.52 -62.16 15.22
C ARG A 43 -120.81 -61.39 14.94
N GLU A 44 -120.77 -60.39 14.07
CA GLU A 44 -121.96 -59.66 13.62
C GLU A 44 -122.92 -60.58 12.87
N LYS A 45 -122.42 -61.41 11.94
CA LYS A 45 -123.22 -62.44 11.28
C LYS A 45 -123.80 -63.45 12.28
N GLU A 46 -123.05 -63.85 13.30
CA GLU A 46 -123.51 -64.77 14.34
C GLU A 46 -124.55 -64.15 15.31
N SER A 47 -124.59 -62.82 15.41
CA SER A 47 -125.58 -62.09 16.23
C SER A 47 -126.93 -61.93 15.53
N GLN A 48 -126.99 -62.12 14.21
CA GLN A 48 -128.23 -62.03 13.43
C GLN A 48 -129.09 -63.30 13.51
N TYR A 49 -128.53 -64.43 13.96
CA TYR A 49 -129.29 -65.67 14.15
C TYR A 49 -130.13 -65.62 15.42
N ASP A 50 -131.41 -65.98 15.29
CA ASP A 50 -132.31 -66.15 16.42
C ASP A 50 -131.79 -67.24 17.38
N VAL A 51 -131.92 -67.03 18.69
CA VAL A 51 -131.26 -67.84 19.75
C VAL A 51 -131.60 -69.32 19.62
N ARG A 52 -132.78 -69.66 19.12
CA ARG A 52 -133.26 -71.04 18.90
C ARG A 52 -132.64 -71.74 17.69
N THR A 53 -132.16 -70.98 16.71
CA THR A 53 -131.61 -71.50 15.44
C THR A 53 -130.08 -71.39 15.38
N LYS A 54 -129.47 -70.78 16.40
CA LYS A 54 -128.02 -70.59 16.47
C LYS A 54 -127.30 -71.94 16.53
N PRO A 55 -126.41 -72.26 15.57
CA PRO A 55 -125.74 -73.55 15.55
C PRO A 55 -124.65 -73.63 16.62
N ASN A 56 -124.80 -74.57 17.55
CA ASN A 56 -123.78 -74.95 18.54
C ASN A 56 -122.57 -75.65 17.88
N PHE A 57 -121.44 -75.71 18.59
CA PHE A 57 -120.18 -76.31 18.07
C PHE A 57 -120.38 -77.70 17.45
N ARG A 58 -121.17 -78.55 18.12
CA ARG A 58 -121.44 -79.92 17.69
C ARG A 58 -122.31 -79.98 16.42
N SER A 59 -123.26 -79.07 16.25
CA SER A 59 -124.02 -79.00 15.00
C SER A 59 -123.14 -78.47 13.86
N ARG A 60 -122.26 -77.49 14.09
CA ARG A 60 -121.30 -76.99 13.07
C ARG A 60 -120.35 -78.07 12.55
N GLN A 61 -119.89 -78.97 13.42
CA GLN A 61 -119.04 -80.07 12.99
C GLN A 61 -119.81 -81.08 12.13
N ASN A 62 -121.11 -81.26 12.40
CA ASN A 62 -121.94 -82.26 11.73
C ASN A 62 -122.61 -81.81 10.43
N MET A 63 -122.78 -80.50 10.20
CA MET A 63 -123.48 -79.96 9.02
C MET A 63 -122.81 -80.30 7.69
N ASP A 64 -121.51 -80.63 7.68
CA ASP A 64 -120.70 -80.67 6.45
C ASP A 64 -119.76 -81.89 6.38
N ILE A 65 -120.06 -82.92 7.16
CA ILE A 65 -119.19 -84.12 7.30
C ILE A 65 -118.99 -84.81 5.95
N LEU A 66 -120.03 -84.91 5.14
CA LEU A 66 -119.99 -85.62 3.86
C LEU A 66 -119.13 -84.89 2.82
N ASN A 67 -119.10 -83.56 2.82
CA ASN A 67 -118.27 -82.78 1.88
C ASN A 67 -116.78 -82.75 2.30
N ARG A 68 -116.47 -82.97 3.58
CA ARG A 68 -115.09 -83.05 4.11
C ARG A 68 -114.43 -84.41 3.89
N LEU A 69 -115.23 -85.48 3.90
CA LEU A 69 -114.78 -86.86 3.75
C LEU A 69 -114.93 -87.36 2.31
N TYR A 70 -115.32 -86.48 1.38
CA TYR A 70 -115.37 -86.80 -0.04
C TYR A 70 -113.95 -86.95 -0.57
N ILE A 71 -113.60 -88.19 -0.90
CA ILE A 71 -112.36 -88.53 -1.61
C ILE A 71 -112.80 -88.75 -3.06
N PRO A 72 -112.28 -87.97 -4.03
CA PRO A 72 -112.50 -88.27 -5.44
C PRO A 72 -111.99 -89.68 -5.75
N ASP A 73 -112.79 -90.49 -6.45
CA ASP A 73 -112.30 -91.72 -7.07
C ASP A 73 -111.35 -91.30 -8.21
N ASP A 74 -110.10 -90.99 -7.87
CA ASP A 74 -109.06 -90.77 -8.87
C ASP A 74 -108.69 -92.13 -9.48
N GLU A 75 -108.60 -92.15 -10.81
CA GLU A 75 -108.12 -93.29 -11.58
C GLU A 75 -106.77 -93.73 -11.01
N VAL A 76 -106.60 -95.04 -10.81
CA VAL A 76 -105.39 -95.64 -10.24
C VAL A 76 -104.18 -95.16 -11.05
N ASP A 77 -103.42 -94.21 -10.50
CA ASP A 77 -102.17 -93.74 -11.09
C ASP A 77 -101.14 -94.87 -10.93
N GLU A 78 -100.87 -95.58 -12.03
CA GLU A 78 -99.90 -96.70 -12.10
C GLU A 78 -98.44 -96.26 -11.84
N SER A 79 -98.21 -94.98 -11.50
CA SER A 79 -96.91 -94.36 -11.32
C SER A 79 -96.47 -94.18 -9.86
N ARG A 80 -97.27 -94.61 -8.87
CA ARG A 80 -96.92 -94.42 -7.46
C ARG A 80 -95.79 -95.36 -7.04
N GLU A 81 -94.67 -94.80 -6.55
CA GLU A 81 -93.58 -95.60 -5.96
C GLU A 81 -94.11 -96.39 -4.75
N PRO A 82 -93.85 -97.71 -4.66
CA PRO A 82 -94.36 -98.53 -3.56
C PRO A 82 -93.72 -98.11 -2.24
N GLU A 83 -94.55 -97.74 -1.25
CA GLU A 83 -94.08 -97.39 0.08
C GLU A 83 -93.75 -98.67 0.89
N LEU A 84 -92.90 -98.58 1.91
CA LEU A 84 -92.36 -99.73 2.67
C LEU A 84 -93.44 -100.65 3.31
N LEU A 85 -94.69 -100.19 3.38
CA LEU A 85 -95.84 -100.89 3.97
C LEU A 85 -96.83 -101.44 2.93
N ASP A 86 -96.62 -101.19 1.64
CA ASP A 86 -97.50 -101.66 0.58
C ASP A 86 -97.30 -103.15 0.33
N ILE A 87 -98.39 -103.91 0.43
CA ILE A 87 -98.41 -105.35 0.12
C ILE A 87 -98.86 -105.49 -1.33
N ASP A 88 -98.08 -106.23 -2.13
CA ASP A 88 -98.37 -106.48 -3.55
C ASP A 88 -99.85 -106.90 -3.74
N PRO A 89 -100.63 -106.20 -4.58
CA PRO A 89 -102.04 -106.53 -4.81
C PRO A 89 -102.26 -107.98 -5.32
N GLN A 90 -101.23 -108.64 -5.85
CA GLN A 90 -101.29 -110.06 -6.23
C GLN A 90 -100.99 -111.02 -5.07
N PHE A 91 -100.39 -110.58 -3.97
CA PHE A 91 -100.01 -111.42 -2.83
C PHE A 91 -101.21 -112.19 -2.25
N PHE A 92 -102.34 -111.53 -2.03
CA PHE A 92 -103.54 -112.18 -1.51
C PHE A 92 -104.28 -113.03 -2.57
N LYS A 93 -104.08 -112.76 -3.86
CA LYS A 93 -104.60 -113.62 -4.95
C LYS A 93 -103.84 -114.94 -5.05
N ILE A 94 -102.54 -114.94 -4.76
CA ILE A 94 -101.69 -116.13 -4.81
C ILE A 94 -101.96 -117.09 -3.63
N ILE A 95 -102.44 -116.57 -2.49
CA ILE A 95 -102.66 -117.34 -1.26
C ILE A 95 -104.09 -117.93 -1.17
N GLN A 96 -105.06 -117.42 -1.96
CA GLN A 96 -106.40 -118.03 -2.02
C GLN A 96 -106.34 -119.44 -2.63
N GLY A 97 -106.66 -120.45 -1.82
CA GLY A 97 -106.91 -121.83 -2.27
C GLY A 97 -105.76 -122.84 -2.13
N ARG A 98 -104.59 -122.46 -1.58
CA ARG A 98 -103.48 -123.40 -1.33
C ARG A 98 -103.27 -123.67 0.17
N PRO A 99 -103.41 -124.90 0.67
CA PRO A 99 -103.02 -125.23 2.05
C PRO A 99 -101.49 -125.18 2.17
N ILE A 100 -100.98 -124.27 3.00
CA ILE A 100 -99.55 -124.08 3.28
C ILE A 100 -99.03 -125.30 4.05
N LYS A 101 -98.10 -126.05 3.44
CA LYS A 101 -97.53 -127.30 3.99
C LYS A 101 -96.31 -127.09 4.90
N GLU A 102 -95.87 -125.85 5.10
CA GLU A 102 -94.72 -125.57 5.96
C GLU A 102 -95.14 -125.46 7.43
N LYS A 103 -94.56 -126.32 8.27
CA LYS A 103 -94.75 -126.25 9.72
C LYS A 103 -93.97 -125.04 10.23
N PHE A 104 -94.68 -123.99 10.63
CA PHE A 104 -94.12 -122.77 11.19
C PHE A 104 -93.17 -123.08 12.36
N GLY A 105 -91.88 -122.82 12.15
CA GLY A 105 -90.87 -122.93 13.19
C GLY A 105 -90.72 -121.59 13.91
N ILE A 106 -91.33 -121.46 15.09
CA ILE A 106 -91.32 -120.21 15.88
C ILE A 106 -89.89 -119.65 16.05
N ARG A 107 -88.88 -120.50 16.21
CA ARG A 107 -87.47 -120.06 16.34
C ARG A 107 -86.92 -119.41 15.08
N LYS A 108 -87.21 -119.96 13.90
CA LYS A 108 -86.75 -119.39 12.61
C LYS A 108 -87.43 -118.05 12.34
N TYR A 109 -88.73 -117.97 12.61
CA TYR A 109 -89.47 -116.71 12.52
C TYR A 109 -88.91 -115.63 13.46
N VAL A 110 -88.65 -115.97 14.72
CA VAL A 110 -88.06 -115.02 15.67
C VAL A 110 -86.67 -114.56 15.22
N GLU A 111 -85.87 -115.45 14.61
CA GLU A 111 -84.56 -115.08 14.08
C GLU A 111 -84.66 -114.18 12.85
N GLU A 112 -85.54 -114.49 11.88
CA GLU A 112 -85.79 -113.63 10.70
C GLU A 112 -86.35 -112.26 11.10
N VAL A 113 -87.25 -112.21 12.08
CA VAL A 113 -87.75 -110.95 12.64
C VAL A 113 -86.62 -110.16 13.30
N ARG A 114 -85.71 -110.83 14.02
CA ARG A 114 -84.53 -110.16 14.62
C ARG A 114 -83.56 -109.66 13.57
N GLU A 115 -83.28 -110.45 12.54
CA GLU A 115 -82.39 -110.05 11.44
C GLU A 115 -82.97 -108.88 10.65
N THR A 116 -84.26 -108.93 10.30
CA THR A 116 -84.96 -107.84 9.63
C THR A 116 -85.02 -106.57 10.49
N LEU A 117 -85.22 -106.68 11.80
CA LEU A 117 -85.13 -105.54 12.71
C LEU A 117 -83.70 -104.98 12.77
N ARG A 118 -82.67 -105.85 12.82
CA ARG A 118 -81.27 -105.43 12.85
C ARG A 118 -80.85 -104.73 11.56
N THR A 119 -81.26 -105.23 10.40
CA THR A 119 -80.99 -104.58 9.11
C THR A 119 -81.72 -103.26 9.00
N ARG A 120 -83.01 -103.19 9.37
CA ARG A 120 -83.77 -101.93 9.43
C ARG A 120 -83.12 -100.90 10.33
N LEU A 121 -82.68 -101.30 11.52
CA LEU A 121 -81.99 -100.40 12.45
C LEU A 121 -80.63 -99.92 11.90
N LYS A 122 -79.88 -100.80 11.23
CA LYS A 122 -78.63 -100.43 10.56
C LYS A 122 -78.86 -99.45 9.40
N VAL A 123 -79.88 -99.68 8.59
CA VAL A 123 -80.27 -98.79 7.49
C VAL A 123 -80.72 -97.44 8.04
N ALA A 124 -81.55 -97.41 9.09
CA ALA A 124 -81.96 -96.17 9.74
C ALA A 124 -80.76 -95.36 10.25
N TYR A 125 -79.82 -96.01 10.94
CA TYR A 125 -78.60 -95.36 11.41
C TYR A 125 -77.76 -94.79 10.25
N GLN A 126 -77.61 -95.53 9.15
CA GLN A 126 -76.89 -95.04 7.96
C GLN A 126 -77.61 -93.87 7.28
N MET A 127 -78.95 -93.88 7.25
CA MET A 127 -79.75 -92.77 6.72
C MET A 127 -79.64 -91.53 7.60
N ASP A 128 -79.64 -91.69 8.92
CA ASP A 128 -79.43 -90.59 9.87
C ASP A 128 -78.03 -89.99 9.73
N GLU A 129 -76.98 -90.82 9.60
CA GLU A 129 -75.61 -90.35 9.31
C GLU A 129 -75.53 -89.62 7.97
N ALA A 130 -76.17 -90.14 6.91
CA ALA A 130 -76.22 -89.48 5.61
C ALA A 130 -76.92 -88.11 5.69
N MET A 131 -78.03 -88.03 6.43
CA MET A 131 -78.76 -86.77 6.63
C MET A 131 -77.92 -85.73 7.37
N GLN A 132 -77.16 -86.14 8.40
CA GLN A 132 -76.23 -85.25 9.10
C GLN A 132 -75.10 -84.75 8.18
N ILE A 133 -74.54 -85.62 7.33
CA ILE A 133 -73.53 -85.21 6.34
C ILE A 133 -74.12 -84.22 5.34
N GLU A 134 -75.34 -84.45 4.83
CA GLU A 134 -76.00 -83.53 3.91
C GLU A 134 -76.28 -82.16 4.55
N GLU A 135 -76.70 -82.13 5.81
CA GLU A 135 -76.91 -80.87 6.55
C GLU A 135 -75.58 -80.12 6.72
N ASN A 136 -74.51 -80.82 7.11
CA ASN A 136 -73.18 -80.25 7.23
C ASN A 136 -72.67 -79.70 5.88
N LEU A 137 -72.84 -80.45 4.78
CA LEU A 137 -72.47 -80.00 3.44
C LEU A 137 -73.24 -78.73 3.03
N LYS A 138 -74.55 -78.67 3.31
CA LYS A 138 -75.37 -77.47 3.06
C LYS A 138 -74.84 -76.27 3.83
N ASP A 139 -74.46 -76.45 5.10
CA ASP A 139 -73.95 -75.37 5.93
C ASP A 139 -72.52 -74.93 5.54
N GLU A 140 -71.65 -75.86 5.18
CA GLU A 140 -70.33 -75.55 4.61
C GLU A 140 -70.47 -74.78 3.30
N GLN A 141 -71.40 -75.18 2.43
CA GLN A 141 -71.63 -74.49 1.16
C GLN A 141 -72.21 -73.09 1.36
N LYS A 142 -73.09 -72.89 2.35
CA LYS A 142 -73.52 -71.53 2.75
C LYS A 142 -72.35 -70.68 3.24
N ARG A 143 -71.45 -71.24 4.04
CA ARG A 143 -70.25 -70.53 4.52
C ARG A 143 -69.31 -70.19 3.36
N LEU A 144 -69.08 -71.13 2.45
CA LEU A 144 -68.22 -70.95 1.29
C LEU A 144 -68.78 -69.89 0.34
N ASN A 145 -70.09 -69.90 0.07
CA ASN A 145 -70.74 -68.88 -0.74
C ASN A 145 -70.61 -67.48 -0.12
N LYS A 146 -70.74 -67.36 1.22
CA LYS A 146 -70.50 -66.09 1.93
C LYS A 146 -69.05 -65.61 1.79
N VAL A 147 -68.08 -66.51 1.94
CA VAL A 147 -66.66 -66.16 1.78
C VAL A 147 -66.38 -65.73 0.33
N GLN A 148 -66.94 -66.43 -0.66
CA GLN A 148 -66.81 -66.06 -2.07
C GLN A 148 -67.43 -64.70 -2.37
N SER A 149 -68.61 -64.38 -1.83
CA SER A 149 -69.22 -63.07 -2.04
C SER A 149 -68.39 -61.95 -1.41
N MET A 150 -67.83 -62.18 -0.21
CA MET A 150 -66.94 -61.20 0.43
C MET A 150 -65.64 -61.03 -0.33
N HIS A 151 -65.04 -62.11 -0.86
CA HIS A 151 -63.82 -62.01 -1.64
C HIS A 151 -64.03 -61.24 -2.95
N LYS A 152 -65.16 -61.48 -3.64
CA LYS A 152 -65.56 -60.68 -4.82
C LYS A 152 -65.69 -59.20 -4.46
N LEU A 153 -66.41 -58.89 -3.39
CA LEU A 153 -66.55 -57.51 -2.92
C LEU A 153 -65.19 -56.86 -2.62
N TYR A 154 -64.27 -57.58 -1.99
CA TYR A 154 -62.93 -57.06 -1.73
C TYR A 154 -62.12 -56.85 -3.00
N ALA A 155 -62.19 -57.77 -3.97
CA ALA A 155 -61.53 -57.62 -5.26
C ALA A 155 -62.06 -56.39 -6.00
N ASP A 156 -63.39 -56.24 -6.08
CA ASP A 156 -64.04 -55.09 -6.70
C ASP A 156 -63.63 -53.77 -6.02
N SER A 157 -63.65 -53.73 -4.67
CA SER A 157 -63.23 -52.54 -3.91
C SER A 157 -61.74 -52.21 -4.06
N PHE A 158 -60.90 -53.22 -4.28
CA PHE A 158 -59.47 -53.03 -4.48
C PHE A 158 -59.17 -52.53 -5.89
N GLU A 159 -59.90 -53.01 -6.90
CA GLU A 159 -59.85 -52.46 -8.25
C GLU A 159 -60.27 -50.98 -8.26
N GLU A 160 -61.37 -50.63 -7.59
CA GLU A 160 -61.80 -49.22 -7.43
C GLU A 160 -60.72 -48.37 -6.74
N PHE A 161 -60.12 -48.87 -5.66
CA PHE A 161 -59.01 -48.19 -4.99
C PHE A 161 -57.80 -47.98 -5.91
N LEU A 162 -57.43 -48.98 -6.71
CA LEU A 162 -56.32 -48.87 -7.67
C LEU A 162 -56.62 -47.84 -8.77
N GLU A 163 -57.87 -47.76 -9.23
CA GLU A 163 -58.30 -46.77 -10.20
C GLU A 163 -58.22 -45.35 -9.60
N GLU A 164 -58.72 -45.15 -8.37
CA GLU A 164 -58.62 -43.87 -7.66
C GLU A 164 -57.16 -43.46 -7.42
N ASP A 165 -56.31 -44.39 -6.97
CA ASP A 165 -54.89 -44.13 -6.72
C ASP A 165 -54.15 -43.80 -8.03
N TYR A 166 -54.45 -44.52 -9.11
CA TYR A 166 -53.91 -44.23 -10.44
C TYR A 166 -54.34 -42.85 -10.94
N GLU A 167 -55.62 -42.50 -10.79
CA GLU A 167 -56.11 -41.17 -11.16
C GLU A 167 -55.44 -40.06 -10.34
N SER A 168 -55.30 -40.26 -9.03
CA SER A 168 -54.67 -39.28 -8.13
C SER A 168 -53.18 -39.08 -8.48
N SER A 169 -52.45 -40.19 -8.68
CA SER A 169 -51.05 -40.18 -9.10
C SER A 169 -50.87 -39.53 -10.45
N LYS A 170 -51.78 -39.78 -11.40
CA LYS A 170 -51.78 -39.15 -12.72
C LYS A 170 -52.00 -37.63 -12.62
N ARG A 171 -52.93 -37.16 -11.78
CA ARG A 171 -53.14 -35.72 -11.56
C ARG A 171 -51.89 -35.07 -10.98
N ILE A 172 -51.29 -35.65 -9.93
CA ILE A 172 -50.05 -35.15 -9.32
C ILE A 172 -48.91 -35.12 -10.34
N PHE A 173 -48.77 -36.16 -11.16
CA PHE A 173 -47.76 -36.23 -12.20
C PHE A 173 -47.94 -35.13 -13.26
N LEU A 174 -49.17 -34.90 -13.71
CA LEU A 174 -49.47 -33.84 -14.67
C LEU A 174 -49.18 -32.45 -14.09
N ASP A 175 -49.59 -32.19 -12.85
CA ASP A 175 -49.31 -30.93 -12.17
C ASP A 175 -47.80 -30.70 -12.00
N ALA A 176 -47.05 -31.74 -11.60
CA ALA A 176 -45.59 -31.68 -11.47
C ALA A 176 -44.91 -31.46 -12.83
N GLN A 177 -45.42 -32.09 -13.90
CA GLN A 177 -44.92 -31.88 -15.25
C GLN A 177 -45.19 -30.43 -15.72
N GLU A 178 -46.37 -29.88 -15.45
CA GLU A 178 -46.72 -28.51 -15.82
C GLU A 178 -45.84 -27.49 -15.08
N GLU A 179 -45.59 -27.69 -13.78
CA GLU A 179 -44.68 -26.85 -12.98
C GLU A 179 -43.22 -26.98 -13.43
N ALA A 180 -42.78 -28.17 -13.83
CA ALA A 180 -41.45 -28.38 -14.40
C ALA A 180 -41.31 -27.67 -15.76
N GLU A 181 -42.34 -27.70 -16.61
CA GLU A 181 -42.37 -26.97 -17.88
C GLU A 181 -42.34 -25.45 -17.66
N LYS A 182 -43.14 -24.91 -16.71
CA LYS A 182 -43.10 -23.49 -16.33
C LYS A 182 -41.71 -23.09 -15.84
N SER A 183 -41.12 -23.89 -14.95
CA SER A 183 -39.76 -23.65 -14.42
C SER A 183 -38.69 -23.66 -15.51
N ALA A 184 -38.80 -24.59 -16.47
CA ALA A 184 -37.91 -24.65 -17.62
C ALA A 184 -38.06 -23.41 -18.53
N ARG A 185 -39.30 -22.96 -18.78
CA ARG A 185 -39.57 -21.71 -19.54
C ARG A 185 -38.95 -20.51 -18.84
N MET A 186 -39.19 -20.33 -17.54
CA MET A 186 -38.60 -19.25 -16.74
C MET A 186 -37.06 -19.31 -16.74
N SER A 187 -36.46 -20.50 -16.66
CA SER A 187 -35.00 -20.66 -16.75
C SER A 187 -34.45 -20.25 -18.11
N CYS A 188 -35.15 -20.57 -19.20
CA CYS A 188 -34.79 -20.11 -20.54
C CYS A 188 -34.89 -18.60 -20.66
N GLU A 189 -35.95 -17.98 -20.12
CA GLU A 189 -36.11 -16.52 -20.10
C GLU A 189 -34.99 -15.84 -19.30
N LEU A 190 -34.64 -16.35 -18.12
CA LEU A 190 -33.52 -15.85 -17.32
C LEU A 190 -32.20 -15.93 -18.09
N LYS A 191 -31.92 -17.05 -18.75
CA LYS A 191 -30.71 -17.19 -19.58
C LYS A 191 -30.66 -16.20 -20.74
N GLU A 192 -31.80 -15.91 -21.36
CA GLU A 192 -31.87 -14.91 -22.44
C GLU A 192 -31.64 -13.50 -21.90
N ILE A 193 -32.23 -13.15 -20.75
CA ILE A 193 -31.97 -11.87 -20.07
C ILE A 193 -30.49 -11.75 -19.66
N ASP A 194 -29.89 -12.80 -19.10
CA ASP A 194 -28.47 -12.81 -18.73
C ASP A 194 -27.57 -12.63 -19.96
N LYS A 195 -27.93 -13.24 -21.08
CA LYS A 195 -27.24 -13.05 -22.36
C LYS A 195 -27.35 -11.59 -22.81
N GLN A 196 -28.53 -10.98 -22.74
CA GLN A 196 -28.74 -9.57 -23.06
C GLN A 196 -27.98 -8.64 -22.11
N LEU A 197 -27.95 -8.95 -20.81
CA LEU A 197 -27.16 -8.20 -19.83
C LEU A 197 -25.66 -8.31 -20.14
N GLY A 198 -25.20 -9.51 -20.51
CA GLY A 198 -23.83 -9.76 -20.94
C GLY A 198 -23.46 -8.94 -22.18
N THR A 199 -24.31 -8.90 -23.21
CA THR A 199 -24.04 -8.10 -24.42
C THR A 199 -23.99 -6.60 -24.10
N VAL A 200 -24.91 -6.09 -23.28
CA VAL A 200 -24.91 -4.68 -22.84
C VAL A 200 -23.66 -4.36 -22.02
N LYS A 201 -23.23 -5.25 -21.10
CA LYS A 201 -21.99 -5.07 -20.34
C LYS A 201 -20.76 -5.03 -21.25
N CYS A 202 -20.66 -5.93 -22.21
CA CYS A 202 -19.56 -5.92 -23.19
C CYS A 202 -19.54 -4.61 -23.99
N GLN A 203 -20.70 -4.15 -24.47
CA GLN A 203 -20.82 -2.86 -25.16
C GLN A 203 -20.38 -1.71 -24.25
N LEU A 204 -20.78 -1.73 -22.99
CA LEU A 204 -20.42 -0.71 -22.00
C LEU A 204 -18.91 -0.67 -21.75
N HIS A 205 -18.25 -1.83 -21.64
CA HIS A 205 -16.80 -1.91 -21.52
C HIS A 205 -16.07 -1.36 -22.75
N ILE A 206 -16.51 -1.72 -23.95
CA ILE A 206 -15.95 -1.21 -25.20
C ILE A 206 -16.10 0.32 -25.27
N LEU A 207 -17.28 0.84 -24.94
CA LEU A 207 -17.54 2.29 -24.91
C LEU A 207 -16.69 3.00 -23.86
N ALA A 208 -16.53 2.41 -22.68
CA ALA A 208 -15.69 2.97 -21.62
C ALA A 208 -14.20 3.00 -22.02
N GLU A 209 -13.71 1.96 -22.68
CA GLU A 209 -12.35 1.90 -23.21
C GLU A 209 -12.15 2.93 -24.33
N ASN A 210 -13.10 3.01 -25.27
CA ASN A 210 -13.09 4.02 -26.32
C ASN A 210 -13.09 5.45 -25.74
N TRP A 211 -13.92 5.72 -24.74
CA TRP A 211 -13.95 7.02 -24.05
C TRP A 211 -12.61 7.37 -23.41
N ARG A 212 -11.98 6.41 -22.70
CA ARG A 212 -10.64 6.60 -22.12
C ARG A 212 -9.60 6.90 -23.19
N ASN A 213 -9.63 6.15 -24.30
CA ASN A 213 -8.72 6.36 -25.43
C ASN A 213 -8.93 7.74 -26.04
N CYS A 214 -10.18 8.16 -26.27
CA CYS A 214 -10.51 9.51 -26.74
C CYS A 214 -10.00 10.59 -25.77
N LYS A 215 -10.18 10.43 -24.46
CA LYS A 215 -9.67 11.38 -23.46
C LYS A 215 -8.15 11.42 -23.38
N MET A 216 -7.48 10.27 -23.54
CA MET A 216 -6.03 10.20 -23.63
C MET A 216 -5.51 10.93 -24.87
N LEU A 217 -6.12 10.67 -26.03
CA LEU A 217 -5.78 11.35 -27.28
C LEU A 217 -6.06 12.85 -27.19
N GLN A 218 -7.16 13.26 -26.59
CA GLN A 218 -7.48 14.66 -26.34
C GLN A 218 -6.39 15.35 -25.50
N LYS A 219 -6.00 14.75 -24.37
CA LYS A 219 -4.90 15.25 -23.53
C LYS A 219 -3.60 15.35 -24.31
N PHE A 220 -3.27 14.31 -25.08
CA PHE A 220 -2.09 14.29 -25.92
C PHE A 220 -2.10 15.43 -26.95
N LEU A 221 -3.21 15.66 -27.64
CA LEU A 221 -3.35 16.73 -28.62
C LEU A 221 -3.21 18.12 -27.97
N TYR A 222 -3.74 18.33 -26.77
CA TYR A 222 -3.48 19.57 -26.02
C TYR A 222 -1.99 19.74 -25.73
N MET A 223 -1.30 18.68 -25.32
CA MET A 223 0.13 18.72 -25.00
C MET A 223 1.05 18.95 -26.20
N VAL A 224 0.60 18.64 -27.42
CA VAL A 224 1.35 18.92 -28.65
C VAL A 224 0.96 20.27 -29.25
N SER A 225 -0.23 20.80 -28.92
CA SER A 225 -0.67 22.11 -29.41
C SER A 225 0.23 23.27 -28.93
N PRO A 226 0.39 24.34 -29.74
CA PRO A 226 1.21 25.50 -29.36
C PRO A 226 0.80 26.12 -28.02
N MET A 227 1.81 26.56 -27.25
CA MET A 227 1.61 27.11 -25.90
C MET A 227 0.64 28.30 -25.85
N ASP A 228 0.64 29.15 -26.88
CA ASP A 228 -0.22 30.34 -26.95
C ASP A 228 -1.70 29.99 -27.17
N TRP A 229 -1.96 28.89 -27.88
CA TRP A 229 -3.31 28.40 -28.08
C TRP A 229 -3.80 27.62 -26.86
N ARG A 230 -2.92 26.79 -26.27
CA ARG A 230 -3.20 26.01 -25.05
C ARG A 230 -3.65 26.90 -23.89
N LYS A 231 -2.97 28.02 -23.64
CA LYS A 231 -3.34 28.97 -22.56
C LYS A 231 -4.77 29.50 -22.64
N LYS A 232 -5.37 29.53 -23.83
CA LYS A 232 -6.72 30.07 -24.07
C LYS A 232 -7.81 29.01 -24.06
N HIS A 233 -7.50 27.78 -24.46
CA HIS A 233 -8.49 26.74 -24.75
C HIS A 233 -8.30 25.45 -23.94
N ASP A 234 -7.17 25.27 -23.25
CA ASP A 234 -6.93 24.10 -22.41
C ASP A 234 -7.59 24.28 -21.05
N TYR A 235 -8.72 23.60 -20.86
CA TYR A 235 -9.46 23.56 -19.60
C TYR A 235 -8.94 22.46 -18.66
N LEU A 236 -8.19 21.48 -19.18
CA LEU A 236 -7.67 20.35 -18.40
C LEU A 236 -6.45 20.73 -17.55
N ASN A 237 -5.55 21.56 -18.09
CA ASN A 237 -4.32 21.97 -17.41
C ASN A 237 -4.38 23.39 -16.85
N ARG A 238 -5.53 24.05 -16.94
CA ARG A 238 -5.74 25.39 -16.36
C ARG A 238 -6.02 25.26 -14.87
N ASN A 239 -4.98 25.42 -14.06
CA ASN A 239 -5.16 25.65 -12.63
C ASN A 239 -5.94 26.96 -12.40
N LYS A 240 -6.63 27.05 -11.25
CA LYS A 240 -7.41 28.22 -10.83
C LYS A 240 -6.62 29.55 -10.87
N ASP A 241 -5.28 29.46 -10.93
CA ASP A 241 -4.35 30.61 -10.94
C ASP A 241 -3.68 30.87 -12.31
N GLY A 242 -4.08 30.20 -13.39
CA GLY A 242 -3.60 30.50 -14.75
C GLY A 242 -2.17 30.05 -15.10
N SER A 243 -1.50 29.31 -14.21
CA SER A 243 -0.21 28.65 -14.49
C SER A 243 -0.40 27.24 -15.05
N VAL A 244 0.37 26.88 -16.08
CA VAL A 244 0.40 25.55 -16.70
C VAL A 244 1.49 24.71 -16.02
N THR A 245 1.12 23.71 -15.23
CA THR A 245 2.04 22.84 -14.48
C THR A 245 2.62 21.77 -15.42
N LEU A 246 3.80 22.01 -15.98
CA LEU A 246 4.30 21.24 -17.14
C LEU A 246 5.06 19.94 -16.85
N ALA A 247 5.53 19.66 -15.63
CA ALA A 247 6.54 18.59 -15.43
C ALA A 247 6.15 17.48 -14.42
N SER A 248 5.54 17.82 -13.28
CA SER A 248 5.33 16.83 -12.21
C SER A 248 4.10 15.94 -12.42
N GLU A 249 3.14 16.36 -13.25
CA GLU A 249 1.88 15.64 -13.48
C GLU A 249 1.89 14.80 -14.76
N MET A 250 2.94 14.89 -15.59
CA MET A 250 3.00 14.17 -16.87
C MET A 250 3.02 12.66 -16.70
N SER A 251 3.75 12.15 -15.70
CA SER A 251 3.80 10.71 -15.39
C SER A 251 2.55 10.22 -14.67
N THR A 252 1.92 11.06 -13.84
CA THR A 252 0.72 10.67 -13.06
C THR A 252 -0.54 10.71 -13.92
N LEU A 253 -0.68 11.68 -14.83
CA LEU A 253 -1.84 11.83 -15.73
C LEU A 253 -1.84 10.79 -16.85
N PHE A 254 -0.69 10.54 -17.49
CA PHE A 254 -0.58 9.42 -18.43
C PHE A 254 -0.60 8.08 -17.68
N GLY A 255 -0.09 8.02 -16.45
CA GLY A 255 -0.17 6.84 -15.58
C GLY A 255 -1.61 6.40 -15.32
N GLN A 256 -2.49 7.33 -14.90
CA GLN A 256 -3.91 7.05 -14.67
C GLN A 256 -4.68 6.64 -15.94
N CYS A 257 -4.30 7.17 -17.11
CA CYS A 257 -4.91 6.79 -18.38
C CYS A 257 -4.29 5.51 -19.01
N ARG A 258 -3.04 5.15 -18.67
CA ARG A 258 -2.33 3.93 -19.12
C ARG A 258 -2.64 2.68 -18.29
N LEU A 259 -3.50 2.75 -17.27
CA LEU A 259 -3.89 1.63 -16.40
C LEU A 259 -4.55 0.43 -17.12
N SER A 260 -4.53 0.38 -18.45
CA SER A 260 -4.89 -0.80 -19.23
C SER A 260 -3.95 -2.00 -19.02
N LEU A 261 -2.77 -1.87 -18.40
CA LEU A 261 -1.81 -2.98 -18.28
C LEU A 261 -1.38 -3.41 -16.88
N THR A 262 -1.60 -2.63 -15.81
CA THR A 262 -1.12 -3.01 -14.47
C THR A 262 -2.15 -2.73 -13.38
N GLU A 263 -2.92 -3.78 -13.07
CA GLU A 263 -3.37 -4.19 -11.72
C GLU A 263 -4.16 -3.21 -10.84
N SER A 264 -4.89 -2.26 -11.42
CA SER A 264 -6.01 -1.65 -10.71
C SER A 264 -7.14 -1.38 -11.67
N THR A 265 -8.01 -2.39 -11.85
CA THR A 265 -9.32 -2.20 -12.44
C THR A 265 -10.07 -1.18 -11.58
N LEU A 266 -10.02 0.09 -11.97
CA LEU A 266 -11.07 1.03 -11.61
C LEU A 266 -12.38 0.31 -11.91
N SER A 267 -13.20 0.08 -10.87
CA SER A 267 -14.51 -0.54 -11.03
C SER A 267 -15.24 0.17 -12.16
N LEU A 268 -16.00 -0.58 -12.98
CA LEU A 268 -16.79 -0.01 -14.07
C LEU A 268 -17.62 1.19 -13.59
N ASP A 269 -18.14 1.11 -12.37
CA ASP A 269 -18.89 2.20 -11.72
C ASP A 269 -18.06 3.47 -11.52
N ALA A 270 -16.81 3.35 -11.09
CA ALA A 270 -15.93 4.51 -10.92
C ALA A 270 -15.63 5.22 -12.26
N LEU A 271 -15.61 4.47 -13.37
CA LEU A 271 -15.44 5.04 -14.70
C LEU A 271 -16.71 5.72 -15.21
N LEU A 272 -17.86 5.14 -14.90
CA LEU A 272 -19.15 5.75 -15.21
C LEU A 272 -19.29 7.07 -14.46
N ASP A 273 -18.92 7.11 -13.18
CA ASP A 273 -18.90 8.35 -12.38
C ASP A 273 -18.00 9.42 -13.02
N LEU A 274 -16.78 9.05 -13.42
CA LEU A 274 -15.87 9.94 -14.13
C LEU A 274 -16.45 10.45 -15.44
N CYS A 275 -17.04 9.57 -16.25
CA CYS A 275 -17.67 9.94 -17.52
C CYS A 275 -18.86 10.89 -17.30
N LEU A 276 -19.71 10.61 -16.31
CA LEU A 276 -20.84 11.45 -15.94
C LEU A 276 -20.37 12.82 -15.42
N THR A 277 -19.31 12.87 -14.62
CA THR A 277 -18.74 14.15 -14.16
C THR A 277 -18.21 14.99 -15.31
N ASP A 278 -17.60 14.36 -16.32
CA ASP A 278 -17.12 15.03 -17.53
C ASP A 278 -18.28 15.54 -18.41
N ILE A 279 -19.34 14.75 -18.57
CA ILE A 279 -20.55 15.16 -19.31
C ILE A 279 -21.23 16.35 -18.59
N ASN A 280 -21.32 16.30 -17.27
CA ASN A 280 -21.93 17.35 -16.45
C ASN A 280 -21.15 18.68 -16.48
N ARG A 281 -19.86 18.66 -16.80
CA ARG A 281 -19.07 19.89 -16.99
C ARG A 281 -19.46 20.66 -18.25
N GLY A 282 -19.99 19.99 -19.28
CA GLY A 282 -20.53 20.64 -20.47
C GLY A 282 -19.51 21.45 -21.30
N GLU A 283 -18.21 21.24 -21.08
CA GLU A 283 -17.15 21.95 -21.80
C GLU A 283 -16.81 21.22 -23.11
N GLU A 284 -17.05 21.88 -24.24
CA GLU A 284 -16.76 21.33 -25.56
C GLU A 284 -15.25 21.24 -25.80
N PRO A 285 -14.73 20.05 -26.19
CA PRO A 285 -13.31 19.87 -26.45
C PRO A 285 -12.93 20.53 -27.78
N LEU A 286 -12.47 21.79 -27.71
CA LEU A 286 -11.86 22.47 -28.85
C LEU A 286 -10.50 21.83 -29.15
N LEU A 287 -10.24 21.52 -30.43
CA LEU A 287 -8.99 20.94 -30.91
C LEU A 287 -8.25 21.95 -31.79
N TYR A 288 -6.93 22.02 -31.66
CA TYR A 288 -6.09 22.87 -32.50
C TYR A 288 -5.87 22.26 -33.89
N PHE A 289 -5.68 20.94 -33.94
CA PHE A 289 -5.38 20.21 -35.16
C PHE A 289 -6.67 19.76 -35.83
N THR A 290 -6.89 20.19 -37.06
CA THR A 290 -8.05 19.79 -37.88
C THR A 290 -7.69 18.71 -38.89
N GLU A 291 -6.44 18.66 -39.35
CA GLU A 291 -5.96 17.64 -40.28
C GLU A 291 -4.96 16.69 -39.62
N THR A 292 -4.99 15.41 -40.00
CA THR A 292 -4.08 14.39 -39.47
C THR A 292 -2.62 14.63 -39.87
N GLY A 293 -2.38 15.38 -40.96
CA GLY A 293 -1.05 15.76 -41.43
C GLY A 293 -0.35 16.79 -40.54
N ASP A 294 -1.10 17.65 -39.84
CA ASP A 294 -0.54 18.72 -39.01
C ASP A 294 0.28 18.16 -37.85
N LEU A 295 -0.17 17.05 -37.27
CA LEU A 295 0.55 16.38 -36.18
C LEU A 295 1.90 15.82 -36.64
N ILE A 296 1.95 15.30 -37.88
CA ILE A 296 3.20 14.78 -38.47
C ILE A 296 4.20 15.93 -38.68
N GLN A 297 3.73 17.12 -39.06
CA GLN A 297 4.59 18.29 -39.18
C GLN A 297 5.15 18.69 -37.82
N VAL A 298 4.33 18.72 -36.76
CA VAL A 298 4.82 19.01 -35.41
C VAL A 298 5.84 17.97 -34.94
N PHE A 299 5.63 16.68 -35.24
CA PHE A 299 6.62 15.66 -34.92
C PHE A 299 7.94 15.86 -35.67
N LYS A 300 7.89 16.17 -36.97
CA LYS A 300 9.09 16.50 -37.75
C LYS A 300 9.80 17.74 -37.20
N ASP A 301 9.05 18.75 -36.77
CA ASP A 301 9.61 19.95 -36.16
C ASP A 301 10.26 19.63 -34.80
N MET A 302 9.63 18.79 -33.98
CA MET A 302 10.20 18.31 -32.72
C MET A 302 11.45 17.44 -32.95
N GLU A 303 11.44 16.56 -33.95
CA GLU A 303 12.60 15.77 -34.37
C GLU A 303 13.74 16.69 -34.80
N LEU A 304 13.45 17.69 -35.64
CA LEU A 304 14.42 18.68 -36.11
C LEU A 304 14.95 19.53 -34.95
N GLN A 305 14.09 19.95 -34.01
CA GLN A 305 14.51 20.65 -32.80
C GLN A 305 15.39 19.77 -31.91
N SER A 306 15.05 18.48 -31.76
CA SER A 306 15.84 17.54 -30.98
C SER A 306 17.21 17.28 -31.62
N LEU A 307 17.26 17.21 -32.95
CA LEU A 307 18.48 17.05 -33.72
C LEU A 307 19.34 18.31 -33.67
N ASN A 308 18.73 19.49 -33.77
CA ASN A 308 19.40 20.77 -33.59
C ASN A 308 19.95 20.90 -32.16
N ALA A 309 19.19 20.53 -31.14
CA ALA A 309 19.66 20.54 -29.76
C ALA A 309 20.84 19.58 -29.56
N LEU A 310 20.78 18.38 -30.15
CA LEU A 310 21.88 17.41 -30.13
C LEU A 310 23.11 17.97 -30.84
N LEU A 311 22.94 18.53 -32.04
CA LEU A 311 24.02 19.13 -32.83
C LEU A 311 24.64 20.32 -32.11
N HIS A 312 23.82 21.18 -31.47
CA HIS A 312 24.30 22.26 -30.64
C HIS A 312 25.08 21.73 -29.43
N SER A 313 24.58 20.71 -28.74
CA SER A 313 25.29 20.09 -27.61
C SER A 313 26.64 19.51 -28.03
N GLN A 314 26.71 18.90 -29.22
CA GLN A 314 27.95 18.38 -29.78
C GLN A 314 28.90 19.52 -30.18
N SER A 315 28.40 20.55 -30.88
CA SER A 315 29.21 21.71 -31.30
C SER A 315 29.74 22.53 -30.12
N LEU A 316 29.01 22.57 -29.01
CA LEU A 316 29.40 23.26 -27.79
C LEU A 316 30.34 22.41 -26.93
N SER A 317 30.47 21.11 -27.18
CA SER A 317 31.38 20.23 -26.46
C SER A 317 32.84 20.68 -26.59
N ASP A 318 33.28 21.03 -27.80
CA ASP A 318 34.67 21.44 -28.02
C ASP A 318 34.98 22.81 -27.36
N PRO A 319 34.19 23.89 -27.58
CA PRO A 319 34.36 25.15 -26.87
C PRO A 319 34.31 24.99 -25.34
N THR A 320 33.38 24.20 -24.81
CA THR A 320 33.28 23.99 -23.35
C THR A 320 34.52 23.28 -22.81
N HIS A 321 35.01 22.24 -23.49
CA HIS A 321 36.25 21.57 -23.09
C HIS A 321 37.49 22.49 -23.21
N THR A 322 37.54 23.37 -24.22
CA THR A 322 38.63 24.36 -24.34
C THR A 322 38.58 25.40 -23.22
N VAL A 323 37.40 25.90 -22.86
CA VAL A 323 37.20 26.83 -21.74
C VAL A 323 37.55 26.16 -20.41
N GLN A 324 37.12 24.92 -20.19
CA GLN A 324 37.48 24.14 -18.99
C GLN A 324 38.99 23.97 -18.87
N ARG A 325 39.65 23.55 -19.96
CA ARG A 325 41.12 23.43 -19.99
C ARG A 325 41.82 24.76 -19.73
N GLY A 326 41.33 25.84 -20.33
CA GLY A 326 41.87 27.20 -20.10
C GLY A 326 41.71 27.64 -18.64
N LEU A 327 40.58 27.32 -18.02
CA LEU A 327 40.32 27.60 -16.60
C LEU A 327 41.24 26.78 -15.69
N GLU A 328 41.47 25.50 -15.99
CA GLU A 328 42.41 24.65 -15.27
C GLU A 328 43.85 25.15 -15.37
N GLN A 329 44.28 25.56 -16.57
CA GLN A 329 45.59 26.19 -16.78
C GLN A 329 45.73 27.50 -16.02
N ALA A 330 44.73 28.39 -16.10
CA ALA A 330 44.72 29.64 -15.36
C ALA A 330 44.79 29.39 -13.84
N ARG A 331 44.03 28.41 -13.34
CA ARG A 331 44.07 28.01 -11.93
C ARG A 331 45.46 27.53 -11.52
N GLN A 332 46.10 26.66 -12.31
CA GLN A 332 47.47 26.20 -12.03
C GLN A 332 48.48 27.35 -12.03
N HIS A 333 48.35 28.31 -12.96
CA HIS A 333 49.17 29.52 -12.97
C HIS A 333 48.98 30.35 -11.70
N PHE A 334 47.73 30.63 -11.30
CA PHE A 334 47.44 31.39 -10.09
C PHE A 334 47.80 30.66 -8.79
N GLU A 335 47.87 29.32 -8.78
CA GLU A 335 48.35 28.55 -7.63
C GLU A 335 49.89 28.56 -7.53
N THR A 336 50.60 28.59 -8.66
CA THR A 336 52.09 28.57 -8.70
C THR A 336 52.73 29.95 -8.57
N GLU A 337 52.12 30.98 -9.13
CA GLU A 337 52.57 32.38 -9.06
C GLU A 337 52.82 32.91 -7.64
N PRO A 338 51.94 32.70 -6.64
CA PRO A 338 52.20 33.17 -5.28
C PRO A 338 53.36 32.41 -4.62
N ALA A 339 53.60 31.14 -4.96
CA ALA A 339 54.77 30.41 -4.47
C ALA A 339 56.06 30.98 -5.08
N PHE A 340 56.04 31.30 -6.37
CA PHE A 340 57.15 31.93 -7.07
C PHE A 340 57.47 33.33 -6.53
N LEU A 341 56.45 34.18 -6.34
CA LEU A 341 56.62 35.51 -5.78
C LEU A 341 57.12 35.47 -4.34
N ARG A 342 56.61 34.56 -3.50
CA ARG A 342 57.16 34.33 -2.15
C ARG A 342 58.62 33.89 -2.18
N GLY A 343 59.02 33.07 -3.16
CA GLY A 343 60.42 32.70 -3.37
C GLY A 343 61.29 33.93 -3.66
N LYS A 344 60.88 34.75 -4.64
CA LYS A 344 61.57 36.00 -4.98
C LYS A 344 61.66 37.00 -3.83
N ILE A 345 60.60 37.12 -3.02
CA ILE A 345 60.61 37.99 -1.83
C ILE A 345 61.68 37.51 -0.85
N LYS A 346 61.75 36.20 -0.57
CA LYS A 346 62.79 35.64 0.31
C LYS A 346 64.20 35.87 -0.22
N ASP A 347 64.40 35.71 -1.53
CA ASP A 347 65.70 35.96 -2.15
C ASP A 347 66.12 37.43 -2.03
N LEU A 348 65.17 38.37 -2.22
CA LEU A 348 65.41 39.80 -2.04
C LEU A 348 65.64 40.17 -0.58
N GLU A 349 64.87 39.61 0.36
CA GLU A 349 65.09 39.78 1.81
C GLU A 349 66.50 39.32 2.20
N ALA A 350 66.94 38.14 1.71
CA ALA A 350 68.29 37.65 1.94
C ALA A 350 69.35 38.61 1.34
N ALA A 351 69.14 39.11 0.13
CA ALA A 351 70.05 40.08 -0.49
C ALA A 351 70.12 41.41 0.28
N ILE A 352 68.99 41.90 0.80
CA ILE A 352 68.93 43.09 1.65
C ILE A 352 69.71 42.86 2.94
N THR A 353 69.47 41.75 3.65
CA THR A 353 70.20 41.46 4.90
C THR A 353 71.71 41.36 4.65
N TRP A 354 72.14 40.77 3.54
CA TRP A 354 73.55 40.70 3.17
C TRP A 354 74.16 42.08 2.89
N GLU A 355 73.46 42.95 2.15
CA GLU A 355 73.94 44.33 1.94
C GLU A 355 73.92 45.14 3.25
N GLU A 356 72.94 44.95 4.13
CA GLU A 356 72.90 45.61 5.45
C GLU A 356 74.08 45.18 6.33
N GLU A 357 74.39 43.88 6.41
CA GLU A 357 75.55 43.35 7.12
C GLU A 357 76.85 43.90 6.54
N LYS A 358 76.94 43.97 5.21
CA LYS A 358 78.09 44.54 4.52
C LYS A 358 78.25 46.03 4.79
N VAL A 359 77.18 46.81 4.74
CA VAL A 359 77.17 48.24 5.11
C VAL A 359 77.61 48.41 6.56
N GLN A 360 77.11 47.57 7.46
CA GLN A 360 77.50 47.60 8.87
C GLN A 360 79.00 47.32 9.03
N SER A 361 79.53 46.30 8.34
CA SER A 361 80.96 45.97 8.37
C SER A 361 81.83 47.10 7.82
N LEU A 362 81.39 47.79 6.76
CA LEU A 362 82.09 48.93 6.17
C LEU A 362 82.03 50.14 7.11
N LYS A 363 80.90 50.36 7.77
CA LYS A 363 80.73 51.42 8.76
C LYS A 363 81.66 51.22 9.95
N ASP A 364 81.80 49.98 10.42
CA ASP A 364 82.71 49.66 11.52
C ASP A 364 84.18 49.85 11.10
N LYS A 365 84.56 49.42 9.88
CA LYS A 365 85.88 49.73 9.31
C LYS A 365 86.13 51.24 9.15
N ALA A 366 85.13 51.99 8.67
CA ALA A 366 85.26 53.44 8.53
C ALA A 366 85.39 54.14 9.89
N ARG A 367 84.68 53.66 10.92
CA ARG A 367 84.85 54.14 12.29
C ARG A 367 86.23 53.82 12.85
N GLU A 368 86.74 52.62 12.59
CA GLU A 368 88.10 52.23 12.98
C GLU A 368 89.15 53.12 12.29
N LEU A 369 88.95 53.47 11.01
CA LEU A 369 89.84 54.42 10.32
C LEU A 369 89.73 55.84 10.88
N LEU A 370 88.52 56.34 11.13
CA LEU A 370 88.28 57.72 11.57
C LEU A 370 88.58 57.99 13.06
N TYR A 371 88.46 56.97 13.91
CA TYR A 371 88.62 57.11 15.36
C TYR A 371 89.62 56.13 15.97
N GLY A 372 90.33 55.37 15.13
CA GLY A 372 91.38 54.47 15.56
C GLY A 372 92.76 55.12 15.53
N LEU A 373 93.75 54.28 15.80
CA LEU A 373 95.15 54.66 15.96
C LEU A 373 95.73 55.43 14.75
N PHE A 374 95.17 55.22 13.56
CA PHE A 374 95.63 55.90 12.35
C PHE A 374 95.37 57.42 12.38
N MET A 375 94.20 57.84 12.86
CA MET A 375 93.90 59.28 12.99
C MET A 375 94.69 59.91 14.13
N ASP A 376 94.91 59.18 15.22
CA ASP A 376 95.81 59.64 16.28
C ASP A 376 97.24 59.83 15.76
N LEU A 377 97.73 58.93 14.89
CA LEU A 377 99.07 59.03 14.29
C LEU A 377 99.24 60.23 13.33
N ILE A 378 98.17 60.67 12.65
CA ILE A 378 98.24 61.80 11.71
C ILE A 378 97.91 63.13 12.38
N VAL A 379 96.94 63.13 13.29
CA VAL A 379 96.33 64.33 13.88
C VAL A 379 96.83 64.60 15.32
N SER A 380 97.68 63.75 15.89
CA SER A 380 98.32 64.04 17.18
C SER A 380 98.97 65.41 17.15
N GLU A 381 98.77 66.18 18.23
CA GLU A 381 99.35 67.51 18.43
C GLU A 381 100.86 67.51 18.17
N SER A 382 101.56 66.43 18.51
CA SER A 382 103.00 66.26 18.25
C SER A 382 103.36 66.22 16.76
N VAL A 383 102.56 65.58 15.92
CA VAL A 383 102.82 65.41 14.48
C VAL A 383 102.44 66.69 13.73
N LEU A 384 101.34 67.32 14.13
CA LEU A 384 100.94 68.61 13.57
C LEU A 384 101.96 69.71 13.90
N ASN A 385 102.46 69.74 15.14
CA ASN A 385 103.54 70.65 15.54
C ASN A 385 104.82 70.39 14.74
N LEU A 386 105.21 69.12 14.55
CA LEU A 386 106.35 68.77 13.72
C LEU A 386 106.18 69.28 12.27
N HIS A 387 104.97 69.15 11.72
CA HIS A 387 104.67 69.63 10.37
C HIS A 387 104.86 71.15 10.24
N VAL A 388 104.33 71.92 11.19
CA VAL A 388 104.51 73.38 11.21
C VAL A 388 106.00 73.77 11.31
N PHE A 389 106.78 73.08 12.15
CA PHE A 389 108.21 73.37 12.26
C PHE A 389 109.00 73.04 11.00
N VAL A 390 108.70 71.90 10.36
CA VAL A 390 109.36 71.51 9.12
C VAL A 390 109.00 72.47 7.99
N GLU A 391 107.74 72.90 7.91
CA GLU A 391 107.29 73.88 6.92
C GLU A 391 108.02 75.22 7.08
N ASP A 392 108.13 75.74 8.30
CA ASP A 392 108.86 76.98 8.59
C ASP A 392 110.36 76.88 8.22
N VAL A 393 111.01 75.75 8.54
CA VAL A 393 112.41 75.52 8.15
C VAL A 393 112.56 75.38 6.64
N TYR A 394 111.61 74.75 5.96
CA TYR A 394 111.63 74.59 4.50
C TYR A 394 111.47 75.95 3.79
N GLU A 395 110.51 76.76 4.24
CA GLU A 395 110.24 78.10 3.68
C GLU A 395 111.44 79.04 3.86
N THR A 396 112.09 78.98 5.02
CA THR A 396 113.26 79.82 5.32
C THR A 396 114.52 79.37 4.57
N CYS A 397 114.75 78.07 4.41
CA CYS A 397 116.03 77.56 3.88
C CYS A 397 116.03 77.32 2.36
N ILE A 398 114.88 77.02 1.77
CA ILE A 398 114.77 76.58 0.37
C ILE A 398 113.91 77.56 -0.44
N GLY A 399 112.71 77.87 0.03
CA GLY A 399 111.76 78.77 -0.64
C GLY A 399 110.30 78.50 -0.26
N PRO A 400 109.35 79.38 -0.64
CA PRO A 400 107.94 79.24 -0.29
C PRO A 400 107.38 77.92 -0.80
N ASN A 401 106.57 77.25 0.02
CA ASN A 401 106.02 75.94 -0.29
C ASN A 401 104.84 76.04 -1.27
N ASP A 402 105.10 76.47 -2.51
CA ASP A 402 104.08 76.68 -3.55
C ASP A 402 103.46 75.37 -4.08
N GLY A 403 104.05 74.21 -3.73
CA GLY A 403 103.73 72.90 -4.30
C GLY A 403 102.96 71.93 -3.40
N ILE A 404 102.46 72.37 -2.23
CA ILE A 404 101.82 71.50 -1.22
C ILE A 404 102.65 70.22 -1.00
N LEU A 405 103.96 70.38 -0.73
CA LEU A 405 104.83 69.24 -0.50
C LEU A 405 104.46 68.55 0.83
N GLY A 406 104.47 67.21 0.83
CA GLY A 406 104.20 66.44 2.04
C GLY A 406 105.30 66.61 3.09
N LEU A 407 105.01 66.28 4.36
CA LEU A 407 105.98 66.38 5.47
C LEU A 407 107.32 65.71 5.13
N TYR A 408 107.25 64.50 4.59
CA TYR A 408 108.44 63.72 4.22
C TYR A 408 109.26 64.41 3.11
N ASP A 409 108.58 64.95 2.09
CA ASP A 409 109.26 65.61 0.97
C ASP A 409 109.89 66.93 1.39
N MET A 410 109.26 67.68 2.29
CA MET A 410 109.86 68.87 2.90
C MET A 410 111.09 68.52 3.74
N MET A 411 111.02 67.48 4.57
CA MET A 411 112.17 67.02 5.36
C MET A 411 113.34 66.57 4.45
N ASN A 412 113.05 65.80 3.41
CA ASN A 412 114.06 65.34 2.46
C ASN A 412 114.66 66.51 1.66
N GLY A 413 113.85 67.51 1.31
CA GLY A 413 114.34 68.74 0.70
C GLY A 413 115.31 69.50 1.60
N ILE A 414 114.98 69.63 2.89
CA ILE A 414 115.89 70.22 3.90
C ILE A 414 117.17 69.40 3.99
N GLU A 415 117.06 68.07 4.04
CA GLU A 415 118.21 67.16 4.12
C GLU A 415 119.15 67.32 2.91
N LEU A 416 118.62 67.28 1.69
CA LEU A 416 119.39 67.51 0.46
C LEU A 416 120.04 68.90 0.43
N LYS A 417 119.35 69.92 0.95
CA LYS A 417 119.92 71.27 1.04
C LYS A 417 121.06 71.29 2.06
N MET A 418 120.88 70.68 3.23
CA MET A 418 121.93 70.55 4.24
C MET A 418 123.15 69.80 3.67
N GLU A 419 122.95 68.67 2.99
CA GLU A 419 124.02 67.93 2.34
C GLU A 419 124.75 68.77 1.30
N SER A 420 124.02 69.53 0.47
CA SER A 420 124.64 70.43 -0.51
C SER A 420 125.49 71.52 0.15
N LEU A 421 125.03 72.07 1.27
CA LEU A 421 125.75 73.11 2.01
C LEU A 421 127.00 72.53 2.68
N VAL A 422 126.90 71.34 3.27
CA VAL A 422 128.05 70.62 3.83
C VAL A 422 129.07 70.30 2.75
N PHE A 423 128.64 69.78 1.60
CA PHE A 423 129.52 69.52 0.47
C PHE A 423 130.24 70.79 -0.02
N THR A 424 129.52 71.92 -0.10
CA THR A 424 130.16 73.20 -0.44
C THR A 424 131.14 73.66 0.63
N LEU A 425 130.87 73.37 1.91
CA LEU A 425 131.76 73.71 3.02
C LEU A 425 133.07 72.91 2.94
N ASP A 426 133.01 71.63 2.59
CA ASP A 426 134.18 70.76 2.42
C ASP A 426 135.08 71.17 1.23
N CYS A 427 134.51 71.83 0.21
CA CYS A 427 135.25 72.32 -0.96
C CYS A 427 136.01 73.64 -0.71
N LEU A 428 135.80 74.31 0.43
CA LEU A 428 136.39 75.62 0.71
C LEU A 428 137.79 75.50 1.35
N PRO A 429 138.73 76.42 1.06
CA PRO A 429 140.05 76.44 1.70
C PRO A 429 139.96 76.63 3.21
N LEU A 430 140.68 75.81 4.00
CA LEU A 430 140.69 75.84 5.47
C LEU A 430 140.95 77.23 6.09
N GLY A 431 141.69 78.11 5.42
CA GLY A 431 141.96 79.47 5.90
C GLY A 431 140.71 80.37 5.89
N ILE A 432 139.86 80.24 4.86
CA ILE A 432 138.63 81.01 4.73
C ILE A 432 137.57 80.45 5.68
N VAL A 433 137.51 79.11 5.81
CA VAL A 433 136.59 78.43 6.73
C VAL A 433 136.85 78.84 8.18
N LYS A 434 138.10 78.88 8.64
CA LYS A 434 138.40 79.30 10.02
C LYS A 434 138.03 80.75 10.32
N MET A 435 138.19 81.66 9.35
CA MET A 435 137.76 83.06 9.53
C MET A 435 136.24 83.16 9.58
N ALA A 436 135.54 82.49 8.67
CA ALA A 436 134.08 82.43 8.65
C ALA A 436 133.51 81.72 9.90
N GLU A 437 134.16 80.67 10.40
CA GLU A 437 133.82 80.03 11.68
C GLU A 437 133.95 81.03 12.82
N SER A 438 135.07 81.75 12.94
CA SER A 438 135.22 82.77 13.99
C SER A 438 134.16 83.87 13.90
N GLU A 439 133.86 84.38 12.70
CA GLU A 439 132.84 85.41 12.49
C GLU A 439 131.42 84.89 12.80
N THR A 440 131.10 83.65 12.42
CA THR A 440 129.80 83.04 12.72
C THR A 440 129.65 82.69 14.19
N TYR A 441 130.73 82.30 14.89
CA TYR A 441 130.73 82.14 16.35
C TYR A 441 130.49 83.47 17.06
N GLU A 442 131.18 84.54 16.65
CA GLU A 442 130.97 85.88 17.20
C GLU A 442 129.55 86.39 16.93
N GLU A 443 129.03 86.18 15.72
CA GLU A 443 127.67 86.61 15.36
C GLU A 443 126.61 85.79 16.09
N LYS A 444 126.80 84.47 16.24
CA LYS A 444 125.94 83.63 17.10
C LYS A 444 125.95 84.12 18.55
N GLU A 445 127.11 84.51 19.08
CA GLU A 445 127.21 85.06 20.43
C GLU A 445 126.49 86.42 20.54
N ARG A 446 126.57 87.28 19.51
CA ARG A 446 125.78 88.52 19.45
C ARG A 446 124.29 88.25 19.41
N ILE A 447 123.82 87.35 18.54
CA ILE A 447 122.40 87.00 18.43
C ILE A 447 121.90 86.41 19.75
N MET A 448 122.68 85.55 20.41
CA MET A 448 122.33 84.99 21.72
C MET A 448 122.19 86.09 22.79
N LYS A 449 123.13 87.04 22.85
CA LYS A 449 123.01 88.20 23.75
C LYS A 449 121.78 89.06 23.42
N MET A 450 121.52 89.31 22.14
CA MET A 450 120.32 90.05 21.71
C MET A 450 119.02 89.31 22.08
N ALA A 451 118.99 87.99 21.98
CA ALA A 451 117.84 87.16 22.36
C ALA A 451 117.59 87.19 23.89
N GLU A 452 118.65 87.08 24.70
CA GLU A 452 118.56 87.22 26.16
C GLU A 452 118.11 88.64 26.57
N GLU A 453 118.65 89.67 25.92
CA GLU A 453 118.20 91.05 26.10
C GLU A 453 116.74 91.24 25.68
N ALA A 454 116.31 90.63 24.57
CA ALA A 454 114.93 90.70 24.11
C ALA A 454 113.99 89.99 25.09
N GLU A 455 114.36 88.81 25.62
CA GLU A 455 113.59 88.07 26.60
C GLU A 455 113.44 88.85 27.91
N THR A 456 114.51 89.46 28.39
CA THR A 456 114.46 90.33 29.59
C THR A 456 113.58 91.56 29.35
N LYS A 457 113.69 92.22 28.19
CA LYS A 457 112.82 93.33 27.78
C LYS A 457 111.35 92.90 27.67
N LEU A 458 111.04 91.72 27.10
CA LEU A 458 109.69 91.16 27.01
C LEU A 458 109.11 90.88 28.40
N LYS A 459 109.88 90.24 29.29
CA LYS A 459 109.49 90.01 30.68
C LYS A 459 109.21 91.33 31.41
N MET A 460 110.01 92.38 31.16
CA MET A 460 109.74 93.72 31.70
C MET A 460 108.47 94.34 31.10
N ALA A 461 108.28 94.24 29.79
CA ALA A 461 107.10 94.74 29.09
C ALA A 461 105.82 94.03 29.54
N GLU A 462 105.85 92.71 29.75
CA GLU A 462 104.72 91.96 30.33
C GLU A 462 104.43 92.40 31.76
N LYS A 463 105.45 92.62 32.60
CA LYS A 463 105.27 93.15 33.95
C LYS A 463 104.64 94.55 33.90
N LEU A 464 105.09 95.43 33.01
CA LEU A 464 104.51 96.75 32.77
C LEU A 464 103.07 96.64 32.26
N LYS A 465 102.77 95.77 31.30
CA LYS A 465 101.43 95.52 30.77
C LYS A 465 100.49 95.00 31.86
N ARG A 466 100.94 94.08 32.72
CA ARG A 466 100.18 93.62 33.89
C ARG A 466 99.95 94.75 34.89
N ARG A 467 100.94 95.62 35.14
CA ARG A 467 100.81 96.81 36.01
C ARG A 467 99.84 97.84 35.41
N PHE A 468 99.94 98.15 34.12
CA PHE A 468 99.02 99.04 33.41
C PHE A 468 97.60 98.50 33.39
N ARG A 469 97.41 97.19 33.11
CA ARG A 469 96.07 96.57 33.22
C ARG A 469 95.48 96.75 34.61
N ARG A 470 96.26 96.55 35.67
CA ARG A 470 95.80 96.77 37.05
C ARG A 470 95.55 98.25 37.38
N ALA A 471 96.30 99.18 36.81
CA ALA A 471 96.15 100.63 37.06
C ALA A 471 94.97 101.24 36.29
N LEU A 472 94.67 100.70 35.10
CA LEU A 472 93.53 101.10 34.25
C LEU A 472 92.24 100.35 34.59
N GLU A 473 92.32 99.26 35.36
CA GLU A 473 91.13 98.61 35.90
C GLU A 473 90.41 99.55 36.87
N PRO A 474 89.15 99.91 36.62
CA PRO A 474 88.39 100.75 37.55
C PRO A 474 88.28 100.06 38.91
N PRO A 475 88.33 100.81 40.03
CA PRO A 475 88.25 100.21 41.36
C PRO A 475 86.97 99.38 41.49
N ALA A 476 87.13 98.08 41.75
CA ALA A 476 86.01 97.16 41.81
C ALA A 476 85.05 97.55 42.95
N TYR A 477 83.87 98.07 42.60
CA TYR A 477 82.78 98.28 43.54
C TYR A 477 82.26 96.93 44.03
N ARG A 478 82.64 96.55 45.25
CA ARG A 478 82.13 95.35 45.92
C ARG A 478 80.64 95.55 46.22
N ARG A 479 79.75 94.95 45.42
CA ARG A 479 78.33 94.85 45.75
C ARG A 479 78.13 93.73 46.79
N GLY A 480 77.84 94.11 48.03
CA GLY A 480 77.41 93.21 49.10
C GLY A 480 78.45 92.89 50.18
N LYS A 481 77.96 92.54 51.38
CA LYS A 481 78.78 92.05 52.51
C LYS A 481 79.47 90.73 52.11
N GLN A 482 80.74 90.58 52.47
CA GLN A 482 81.49 89.34 52.25
C GLN A 482 80.79 88.15 52.94
N LEU A 483 80.37 87.17 52.15
CA LEU A 483 79.92 85.87 52.62
C LEU A 483 81.12 85.11 53.20
N LYS A 484 81.05 84.77 54.50
CA LYS A 484 82.02 83.86 55.12
C LYS A 484 81.84 82.46 54.53
N PRO A 485 82.93 81.76 54.16
CA PRO A 485 82.81 80.42 53.60
C PRO A 485 82.28 79.46 54.68
N ARG A 486 81.25 78.68 54.34
CA ARG A 486 80.86 77.45 55.04
C ARG A 486 80.97 76.30 54.03
N SER A 487 81.37 75.13 54.52
CA SER A 487 81.74 73.93 53.75
C SER A 487 80.71 73.45 52.71
N SER A 488 81.20 72.85 51.64
CA SER A 488 80.48 72.38 50.45
C SER A 488 79.47 71.25 50.71
N PRO A 489 78.28 71.24 50.07
CA PRO A 489 77.38 70.09 50.07
C PRO A 489 77.78 69.02 49.03
N PRO A 490 77.34 67.75 49.20
CA PRO A 490 77.79 66.60 48.40
C PRO A 490 77.11 66.51 47.01
N PRO A 491 77.73 65.78 46.04
CA PRO A 491 77.35 65.82 44.63
C PRO A 491 76.05 65.07 44.32
N ILE A 492 75.24 65.68 43.43
CA ILE A 492 73.99 65.12 42.92
C ILE A 492 74.31 64.09 41.82
N LYS A 493 73.78 62.86 41.96
CA LYS A 493 73.87 61.79 40.96
C LYS A 493 72.86 62.02 39.82
N THR A 494 73.31 61.92 38.57
CA THR A 494 72.49 61.96 37.35
C THR A 494 71.69 60.67 37.15
N LYS A 495 70.42 60.79 36.75
CA LYS A 495 69.49 59.67 36.49
C LYS A 495 69.65 59.15 35.05
N THR A 496 69.51 57.85 34.87
CA THR A 496 69.50 57.12 33.58
C THR A 496 68.25 57.44 32.73
N SER A 497 68.39 57.37 31.41
CA SER A 497 67.33 57.62 30.41
C SER A 497 66.24 56.53 30.43
N LYS A 498 64.98 56.93 30.20
CA LYS A 498 63.81 56.03 30.12
C LYS A 498 63.81 55.27 28.78
N LYS A 499 63.41 54.00 28.80
CA LYS A 499 63.15 53.19 27.59
C LYS A 499 61.88 53.67 26.86
N GLU A 500 61.89 53.61 25.54
CA GLU A 500 60.76 53.94 24.65
C GLU A 500 59.59 52.95 24.83
N LYS A 501 58.36 53.45 24.74
CA LYS A 501 57.14 52.62 24.76
C LYS A 501 56.81 52.17 23.34
N HIS A 502 56.53 50.89 23.14
CA HIS A 502 55.95 50.40 21.88
C HIS A 502 54.46 50.81 21.78
N LEU A 503 54.02 51.17 20.56
CA LEU A 503 52.62 51.50 20.23
C LEU A 503 51.68 50.36 20.61
N THR A 504 50.50 50.71 21.13
CA THR A 504 49.47 49.74 21.53
C THR A 504 48.66 49.33 20.29
N ASP A 505 48.15 48.10 20.24
CA ASP A 505 47.47 47.56 19.04
C ASP A 505 46.30 48.43 18.52
N LYS A 506 45.63 49.17 19.42
CA LYS A 506 44.60 50.15 19.04
C LYS A 506 45.12 51.31 18.17
N GLU A 507 46.38 51.72 18.36
CA GLU A 507 47.02 52.80 17.58
C GLU A 507 47.48 52.30 16.20
N LYS A 508 47.76 51.00 16.04
CA LYS A 508 48.05 50.37 14.75
C LYS A 508 46.79 50.23 13.89
N ASP A 509 45.65 49.89 14.51
CA ASP A 509 44.37 49.78 13.80
C ASP A 509 43.89 51.12 13.25
N PHE A 510 44.14 52.24 13.96
CA PHE A 510 43.86 53.59 13.46
C PHE A 510 44.75 53.99 12.28
N LEU A 511 46.00 53.51 12.22
CA LEU A 511 46.92 53.76 11.10
C LEU A 511 46.51 52.99 9.85
N ASN A 512 45.99 51.77 9.99
CA ASN A 512 45.50 50.97 8.87
C ASN A 512 44.16 51.46 8.31
N PHE A 513 43.35 52.19 9.08
CA PHE A 513 42.02 52.65 8.65
C PHE A 513 42.03 53.91 7.75
N PHE A 514 43.15 54.62 7.66
CA PHE A 514 43.27 55.88 6.90
C PHE A 514 44.21 55.80 5.68
N THR A 515 44.63 54.60 5.28
CA THR A 515 45.46 54.40 4.08
C THR A 515 44.81 53.43 3.10
N ASP A 516 43.62 53.79 2.63
CA ASP A 516 43.13 53.34 1.32
C ASP A 516 43.43 54.47 0.32
N TYR A 517 44.50 54.31 -0.45
CA TYR A 517 44.71 55.07 -1.68
C TYR A 517 45.08 54.06 -2.78
N CYS A 518 44.33 54.15 -3.88
CA CYS A 518 44.43 53.36 -5.11
C CYS A 518 45.83 53.29 -5.71
#